data_AF-A0A816LJF7-F1
#
_entry.id   AF-A0A816LJF7-F1
#
_cell.length_a   1.000
_cell.length_b   1.000
_cell.length_c   1.000
_cell.angle_alpha   90.00
_cell.angle_beta   90.00
_cell.angle_gamma   90.00
#
_symmetry.space_group_name_H-M   'P 1'
#
loop_
_entity.id
_entity.type
_entity.pdbx_description
1 polymer ?
#
loop_
_entity_poly.entity_id
_entity_poly.type
_entity_poly.pdbx_seq_one_letter_code
_entity_poly.pdbx_strand_id
1 'polypeptide(L)'
;MTMNIYVAQDIDSNDVLQVAVRADNSVSRATIKAIFPGATILKYKDPNTNAWTCVELVNDNFKPPHGHTWHSDIIYVPVFPAREFH
;
A
#
# COMPACT_ATOMS: atom_id res chain seq x y z
N MET A 1 3.17 -0.01 -20.77
CA MET A 1 2.88 -1.07 -19.80
C MET A 1 2.42 -0.41 -18.52
N THR A 2 1.27 -0.81 -17.98
CA THR A 2 0.75 -0.28 -16.71
C THR A 2 1.34 -1.13 -15.58
N MET A 3 2.03 -0.50 -14.64
CA MET A 3 2.56 -1.17 -13.46
C MET A 3 1.47 -1.24 -12.39
N ASN A 4 1.37 -2.35 -11.67
CA ASN A 4 0.39 -2.56 -10.60
C ASN A 4 1.12 -2.92 -9.30
N ILE A 5 0.50 -2.57 -8.18
CA ILE A 5 0.86 -3.12 -6.86
C ILE A 5 -0.21 -4.08 -6.39
N TYR A 6 0.17 -4.98 -5.49
CA TYR A 6 -0.74 -5.94 -4.88
C TYR A 6 -1.10 -5.48 -3.48
N VAL A 7 -2.39 -5.37 -3.19
CA VAL A 7 -2.91 -4.89 -1.91
C VAL A 7 -3.89 -5.91 -1.35
N ALA A 8 -3.76 -6.23 -0.07
CA ALA A 8 -4.67 -7.13 0.63
C ALA A 8 -4.83 -6.69 2.08
N GLN A 9 -5.94 -7.07 2.71
CA GLN A 9 -6.24 -6.68 4.10
C GLN A 9 -5.22 -7.24 5.10
N ASP A 10 -4.62 -8.38 4.77
CA ASP A 10 -3.55 -9.02 5.51
C ASP A 10 -2.57 -9.70 4.53
N ILE A 11 -1.34 -9.98 4.96
CA ILE A 11 -0.29 -10.56 4.11
C ILE A 11 -0.60 -12.01 3.70
N ASP A 12 -1.35 -12.75 4.52
CA ASP A 12 -1.74 -14.13 4.27
C ASP A 12 -3.13 -14.24 3.61
N SER A 13 -3.71 -13.11 3.18
CA SER A 13 -5.02 -13.07 2.53
C SER A 13 -4.97 -13.71 1.14
N ASN A 14 -5.95 -14.58 0.87
CA ASN A 14 -6.17 -15.11 -0.49
C ASN A 14 -6.87 -14.10 -1.41
N ASP A 15 -7.44 -13.03 -0.85
CA ASP A 15 -8.08 -11.94 -1.60
C ASP A 15 -7.07 -10.80 -1.82
N VAL A 16 -6.29 -10.93 -2.89
CA VAL A 16 -5.27 -9.95 -3.29
C VAL A 16 -5.78 -9.16 -4.49
N LEU A 17 -5.78 -7.84 -4.35
CA LEU A 17 -6.25 -6.92 -5.39
C LEU A 17 -5.07 -6.22 -6.06
N GLN A 18 -5.15 -6.07 -7.38
CA GLN A 18 -4.21 -5.27 -8.15
C GLN A 18 -4.66 -3.81 -8.17
N VAL A 19 -3.77 -2.90 -7.81
CA VAL A 19 -4.00 -1.46 -7.86
C VAL A 19 -3.03 -0.81 -8.83
N ALA A 20 -3.55 -0.06 -9.79
CA ALA A 20 -2.76 0.60 -10.81
C ALA A 20 -1.85 1.69 -10.23
N VAL A 21 -0.58 1.66 -10.65
CA VAL A 21 0.39 2.73 -10.43
C VAL A 21 0.20 3.78 -11.51
N ARG A 22 0.18 5.05 -11.10
CA ARG A 22 0.06 6.19 -12.01
C ARG A 22 1.36 6.43 -12.79
N ALA A 23 1.29 7.30 -13.79
CA ALA A 23 2.44 7.68 -14.61
C ALA A 23 3.60 8.30 -13.81
N ASP A 24 3.33 8.92 -12.65
CA ASP A 24 4.34 9.49 -11.75
C ASP A 24 4.91 8.48 -10.74
N ASN A 25 4.72 7.18 -11.00
CA ASN A 25 5.12 6.07 -10.14
C ASN A 25 4.44 6.07 -8.75
N SER A 26 3.31 6.78 -8.60
CA SER A 26 2.57 6.83 -7.33
C SER A 26 1.29 6.02 -7.35
N VAL A 27 0.76 5.73 -6.16
CA VAL A 27 -0.56 5.11 -5.98
C VAL A 27 -1.46 6.08 -5.23
N SER A 28 -2.68 6.28 -5.73
CA SER A 28 -3.61 7.20 -5.09
C SER A 28 -4.10 6.67 -3.75
N ARG A 29 -4.06 7.53 -2.72
CA ARG A 29 -4.80 7.24 -1.49
C ARG A 29 -6.30 7.11 -1.71
N ALA A 30 -6.87 7.88 -2.64
CA ALA A 30 -8.30 7.80 -2.97
C ALA A 30 -8.68 6.42 -3.52
N THR A 31 -7.86 5.85 -4.41
CA THR A 31 -8.07 4.50 -4.95
C THR A 31 -7.99 3.45 -3.84
N ILE A 32 -7.00 3.55 -2.94
CA ILE A 32 -6.89 2.64 -1.80
C ILE A 32 -8.12 2.76 -0.90
N LYS A 33 -8.59 3.98 -0.59
CA LYS A 33 -9.80 4.18 0.24
C LYS A 33 -11.09 3.72 -0.42
N ALA A 34 -11.18 3.72 -1.75
CA ALA A 34 -12.33 3.19 -2.47
C ALA A 34 -12.46 1.67 -2.30
N ILE A 35 -11.32 0.97 -2.18
CA ILE A 35 -11.26 -0.49 -1.97
C ILE A 35 -11.33 -0.83 -0.48
N PHE A 36 -10.62 -0.05 0.34
CA PHE A 36 -10.47 -0.23 1.79
C PHE A 36 -10.92 1.05 2.52
N PRO A 37 -12.23 1.24 2.72
CA PRO A 37 -12.75 2.41 3.41
C PRO A 37 -12.13 2.58 4.80
N GLY A 38 -11.63 3.78 5.09
CA GLY A 38 -10.97 4.09 6.36
C GLY A 38 -9.46 3.83 6.40
N ALA A 39 -8.87 3.29 5.32
CA ALA A 39 -7.42 3.13 5.24
C ALA A 39 -6.70 4.49 5.34
N THR A 40 -5.70 4.56 6.22
CA THR A 40 -4.91 5.77 6.48
C THR A 40 -3.61 5.73 5.68
N ILE A 41 -2.83 4.66 5.85
CA ILE A 41 -1.55 4.42 5.17
C ILE A 41 -1.50 3.01 4.56
N LEU A 42 -0.42 2.72 3.83
CA LEU A 42 -0.01 1.37 3.48
C LEU A 42 1.24 1.00 4.28
N LYS A 43 1.38 -0.28 4.61
CA LYS A 43 2.62 -0.87 5.11
C LYS A 43 2.98 -2.09 4.29
N TYR A 44 4.23 -2.50 4.32
CA TYR A 44 4.69 -3.73 3.70
C TYR A 44 5.71 -4.42 4.60
N LYS A 45 5.94 -5.72 4.35
CA LYS A 45 7.03 -6.46 4.98
C LYS A 45 8.27 -6.30 4.12
N ASP A 46 9.30 -5.65 4.63
CA ASP A 46 10.54 -5.45 3.91
C ASP A 46 11.27 -6.80 3.73
N PRO A 47 11.59 -7.21 2.49
CA PRO A 47 12.16 -8.53 2.23
C PRO A 47 13.62 -8.66 2.69
N ASN A 48 14.34 -7.55 2.86
CA ASN A 48 15.75 -7.56 3.27
C ASN A 48 15.90 -7.63 4.79
N THR A 49 15.04 -6.90 5.51
CA THR A 49 15.13 -6.71 6.96
C THR A 49 14.07 -7.49 7.73
N ASN A 50 13.05 -8.03 7.03
CA ASN A 50 11.88 -8.65 7.62
C ASN A 50 11.12 -7.71 8.59
N ALA A 51 11.30 -6.39 8.46
CA ALA A 51 10.61 -5.38 9.24
C ALA A 51 9.27 -4.99 8.60
N TRP A 52 8.32 -4.53 9.41
CA TRP A 52 7.13 -3.86 8.89
C TRP A 52 7.47 -2.39 8.64
N THR A 53 7.36 -1.98 7.39
CA THR A 53 7.74 -0.63 6.94
C THR A 53 6.53 0.10 6.41
N CYS A 54 6.36 1.35 6.82
CA CYS A 54 5.29 2.21 6.33
C CYS A 54 5.67 2.76 4.94
N VAL A 55 4.69 2.79 4.04
CA VAL A 55 4.84 3.42 2.73
C VAL A 55 4.67 4.92 2.90
N GLU A 56 5.59 5.69 2.31
CA GLU A 56 5.56 7.15 2.36
C GLU A 56 4.30 7.68 1.64
N LEU A 57 3.66 8.69 2.24
CA LEU A 57 2.49 9.37 1.69
C LEU A 57 2.82 10.85 1.50
N VAL A 58 2.84 11.32 0.26
CA VAL A 58 3.13 12.72 -0.10
C VAL A 58 2.00 13.25 -0.97
N ASN A 59 1.36 14.36 -0.56
CA ASN A 59 0.25 14.99 -1.28
C ASN A 59 -0.86 13.98 -1.67
N ASP A 60 -1.32 13.15 -0.72
CA ASP A 60 -2.31 12.08 -0.91
C ASP A 60 -1.94 10.98 -1.93
N ASN A 61 -0.65 10.85 -2.23
CA ASN A 61 -0.11 9.82 -3.10
C ASN A 61 0.93 8.99 -2.37
N PHE A 62 0.73 7.68 -2.35
CA PHE A 62 1.73 6.75 -1.86
C PHE A 62 2.90 6.70 -2.83
N LYS A 63 4.11 6.76 -2.30
CA LYS A 63 5.35 6.69 -3.05
C LYS A 63 6.03 5.34 -2.85
N PRO A 64 6.74 4.83 -3.87
CA PRO A 64 7.39 3.53 -3.78
C PRO A 64 8.48 3.57 -2.69
N PRO A 65 8.82 2.41 -2.10
CA PRO A 65 9.92 2.29 -1.17
C PRO A 65 11.21 2.92 -1.73
N HIS A 66 11.88 3.72 -0.90
CA HIS A 66 13.13 4.40 -1.24
C HIS A 66 13.07 5.29 -2.49
N GLY A 67 11.88 5.65 -3.00
CA GLY A 67 11.73 6.49 -4.19
C GLY A 67 12.09 5.82 -5.51
N HIS A 68 12.35 4.51 -5.51
CA HIS A 68 12.77 3.78 -6.71
C HIS A 68 11.58 3.15 -7.43
N THR A 69 11.11 1.99 -6.96
CA THR A 69 10.18 1.15 -7.71
C THR A 69 9.31 0.35 -6.75
N TRP A 70 8.05 0.12 -7.13
CA TRP A 70 7.18 -0.82 -6.41
C TRP A 70 7.62 -2.25 -6.66
N HIS A 71 7.53 -3.11 -5.65
CA HIS A 71 7.88 -4.52 -5.81
C HIS A 71 6.63 -5.31 -6.20
N SER A 72 6.72 -6.06 -7.31
CA SER A 72 5.62 -6.90 -7.81
C SER A 72 5.38 -8.16 -6.96
N ASP A 73 6.37 -8.53 -6.15
CA ASP A 73 6.37 -9.69 -5.27
C ASP A 73 5.98 -9.35 -3.82
N ILE A 74 5.70 -8.08 -3.52
CA ILE A 74 5.32 -7.61 -2.19
C ILE A 74 3.82 -7.33 -2.12
N ILE A 75 3.19 -7.83 -1.06
CA ILE A 75 1.83 -7.47 -0.68
C ILE A 75 1.88 -6.25 0.23
N TYR A 76 1.19 -5.20 -0.18
CA TYR A 76 1.00 -3.98 0.60
C TYR A 76 -0.29 -4.10 1.41
N VAL A 77 -0.25 -3.76 2.68
CA VAL A 77 -1.34 -3.93 3.63
C VAL A 77 -1.87 -2.55 4.06
N PRO A 78 -3.17 -2.25 3.91
CA PRO A 78 -3.75 -1.02 4.41
C PRO A 78 -3.78 -1.02 5.93
N VAL A 79 -3.44 0.13 6.51
CA VAL A 79 -3.54 0.37 7.95
C VAL A 79 -4.81 1.17 8.19
N PHE A 80 -5.56 0.75 9.20
CA PHE A 80 -6.76 1.44 9.67
C PHE A 80 -6.45 2.13 11.01
N PRO A 81 -7.08 3.26 11.31
CA PRO A 81 -6.91 3.90 12.61
C PRO A 81 -7.36 2.94 13.71
N ALA A 82 -6.65 2.92 14.84
CA ALA A 82 -7.13 2.24 16.02
C ALA A 82 -8.49 2.85 16.39
N ARG A 83 -9.50 2.02 16.66
CA ARG A 83 -10.76 2.53 17.20
C ARG A 83 -10.45 3.20 18.54
N GLU A 84 -10.73 4.49 18.64
CA GLU A 84 -10.78 5.17 19.92
C GLU A 84 -11.94 4.56 20.71
N PHE A 85 -11.64 3.82 21.77
CA PHE A 85 -12.66 3.41 22.73
C PHE A 85 -13.06 4.67 23.51
N HIS A 86 -14.23 5.21 23.20
CA HIS A 86 -14.93 6.20 24.03
C HIS A 86 -15.63 5.51 25.21
#